data_AF-A0AAN8R6B5-F1
#
_entry.id   AF-A0AAN8R6B5-F1
#
_cell.length_a   1.000
_cell.length_b   1.000
_cell.length_c   1.000
_cell.angle_alpha   90.00
_cell.angle_beta   90.00
_cell.angle_gamma   90.00
#
_symmetry.space_group_name_H-M   'P 1'
#
loop_
_entity.id
_entity.type
_entity.pdbx_description
1 polymer ?
#
loop_
_entity_poly.entity_id
_entity_poly.type
_entity_poly.pdbx_seq_one_letter_code
_entity_poly.pdbx_strand_id
1 'polypeptide(L)'
;MSAALYSSLFILLIILPKGLSQLVRTQQVVTATLGEDAVLNCELMTPKDVRQVTWQKLTTGANENVATYSKRGPNVNLHFKGKVEFEDEGLQNCSIIIRGVSRGDESCYKCLFNTFPDGPISGTTCLQVNVTWDDMMIEHSTTVDVTHPNGTITVTTTATVAVASLTDKEVSIQSLSSSDKRRIQPAQEAVKRNLSNDY
;
A
#
# COMPACT_ATOMS: atom_id res chain seq x y z
N MET A 1 8.87 -58.93 2.53
CA MET A 1 8.29 -57.57 2.59
C MET A 1 9.09 -56.69 1.64
N SER A 2 8.39 -55.96 0.78
CA SER A 2 8.71 -55.79 -0.64
C SER A 2 9.86 -54.80 -0.94
N ALA A 3 10.80 -55.22 -1.80
CA ALA A 3 11.82 -54.34 -2.41
C ALA A 3 11.20 -53.18 -3.22
N ALA A 4 9.93 -53.32 -3.62
CA ALA A 4 9.17 -52.26 -4.26
C ALA A 4 8.88 -51.09 -3.30
N LEU A 5 8.82 -51.33 -1.99
CA LEU A 5 8.61 -50.26 -1.00
C LEU A 5 9.86 -49.39 -0.85
N TYR A 6 11.05 -49.99 -0.88
CA TYR A 6 12.33 -49.27 -0.86
C TYR A 6 12.55 -48.46 -2.15
N SER A 7 12.24 -49.03 -3.32
CA SER A 7 12.32 -48.34 -4.61
C SER A 7 11.35 -47.14 -4.69
N SER A 8 10.12 -47.32 -4.20
CA SER A 8 9.11 -46.25 -4.15
C SER A 8 9.50 -45.11 -3.19
N LEU A 9 10.15 -45.44 -2.06
CA LEU A 9 10.67 -44.44 -1.10
C LEU A 9 11.81 -43.59 -1.70
N PHE A 10 12.67 -44.21 -2.51
CA PHE A 10 13.79 -43.53 -3.17
C PHE A 10 13.31 -42.57 -4.28
N ILE A 11 12.25 -42.94 -5.00
CA ILE A 11 11.63 -42.09 -6.03
C ILE A 11 10.95 -40.85 -5.40
N LEU A 12 10.35 -40.99 -4.22
CA LEU A 12 9.71 -39.87 -3.51
C LEU A 12 10.73 -38.84 -2.97
N LEU A 13 11.94 -39.27 -2.62
CA LEU A 13 13.04 -38.40 -2.15
C LEU A 13 13.72 -37.60 -3.28
N ILE A 14 13.58 -38.00 -4.54
CA ILE A 14 14.12 -37.26 -5.71
C ILE A 14 13.18 -36.12 -6.13
N ILE A 15 11.90 -36.18 -5.72
CA ILE A 15 10.93 -35.09 -5.92
C ILE A 15 10.89 -34.23 -4.65
N LEU A 16 12.05 -33.73 -4.19
CA LEU A 16 12.02 -32.49 -3.43
C LEU A 16 11.54 -31.41 -4.41
N PRO A 17 10.38 -30.76 -4.20
CA PRO A 17 10.07 -29.58 -4.98
C PRO A 17 11.25 -28.64 -4.76
N LYS A 18 12.00 -28.33 -5.84
CA LYS A 18 12.98 -27.27 -5.81
C LYS A 18 12.24 -26.07 -5.26
N GLY A 19 12.52 -25.71 -4.01
CA GLY A 19 11.83 -24.62 -3.34
C GLY A 19 11.85 -23.42 -4.27
N LEU A 20 10.74 -22.67 -4.33
CA LEU A 20 10.66 -21.45 -5.13
C LEU A 20 11.75 -20.50 -4.60
N SER A 21 12.95 -20.55 -5.19
CA SER A 21 14.02 -19.62 -4.87
C SER A 21 13.60 -18.31 -5.50
N GLN A 22 13.12 -17.37 -4.69
CA GLN A 22 12.75 -16.06 -5.18
C GLN A 22 14.03 -15.35 -5.65
N LEU A 23 14.18 -15.16 -6.95
CA LEU A 23 15.39 -14.61 -7.55
C LEU A 23 15.58 -13.11 -7.25
N VAL A 24 14.47 -12.43 -6.93
CA VAL A 24 14.43 -11.04 -6.52
C VAL A 24 13.78 -10.96 -5.15
N ARG A 25 14.46 -10.32 -4.20
CA ARG A 25 13.94 -10.01 -2.87
C ARG A 25 13.28 -8.65 -2.90
N THR A 26 12.04 -8.62 -2.43
CA THR A 26 11.19 -7.45 -2.40
C THR A 26 10.07 -7.66 -1.37
N GLN A 27 9.36 -6.60 -0.98
CA GLN A 27 8.12 -6.75 -0.23
C GLN A 27 7.00 -7.23 -1.17
N GLN A 28 6.14 -8.14 -0.71
CA GLN A 28 4.94 -8.54 -1.47
C GLN A 28 3.87 -7.43 -1.41
N VAL A 29 3.66 -6.86 -0.23
CA VAL A 29 2.75 -5.75 0.02
C VAL A 29 3.45 -4.71 0.87
N VAL A 30 3.30 -3.44 0.50
CA VAL A 30 3.69 -2.27 1.29
C VAL A 30 2.42 -1.49 1.57
N THR A 31 2.20 -1.14 2.83
CA THR A 31 1.07 -0.31 3.23
C THR A 31 1.62 1.02 3.73
N ALA A 32 1.08 2.12 3.23
CA ALA A 32 1.43 3.47 3.66
C ALA A 32 0.16 4.26 3.95
N THR A 33 0.22 5.16 4.93
CA THR A 33 -0.89 6.08 5.17
C THR A 33 -0.86 7.19 4.12
N LEU A 34 -2.04 7.70 3.76
CA LEU A 34 -2.18 8.85 2.89
C LEU A 34 -1.23 9.99 3.32
N GLY A 35 -0.45 10.52 2.38
CA GLY A 35 0.52 11.59 2.65
C GLY A 35 1.86 11.15 3.25
N GLU A 36 2.03 9.88 3.64
CA GLU A 36 3.33 9.33 4.05
C GLU A 36 4.16 8.88 2.86
N ASP A 37 5.45 8.62 3.08
CA ASP A 37 6.32 8.06 2.04
C ASP A 37 6.27 6.53 2.05
N ALA A 38 6.28 5.91 0.86
CA ALA A 38 6.35 4.47 0.71
C ALA A 38 7.66 4.04 0.05
N VAL A 39 8.42 3.17 0.71
CA VAL A 39 9.67 2.59 0.17
C VAL A 39 9.39 1.22 -0.44
N LEU A 40 9.72 1.05 -1.72
CA LEU A 40 9.60 -0.20 -2.44
C LEU A 40 11.00 -0.77 -2.70
N ASN A 41 11.37 -1.81 -1.95
CA ASN A 41 12.70 -2.40 -2.00
C ASN A 41 12.79 -3.40 -3.15
N CYS A 42 13.92 -3.43 -3.85
CA CYS A 42 14.15 -4.44 -4.87
C CYS A 42 15.62 -4.82 -5.02
N GLU A 43 15.93 -6.05 -4.62
CA GLU A 43 17.28 -6.62 -4.62
C GLU A 43 17.31 -7.90 -5.45
N LEU A 44 18.22 -7.99 -6.42
CA LEU A 44 18.50 -9.23 -7.12
C LEU A 44 19.37 -10.11 -6.20
N MET A 45 18.92 -11.31 -5.87
CA MET A 45 19.60 -12.16 -4.88
C MET A 45 20.86 -12.83 -5.42
N THR A 46 20.92 -13.02 -6.74
CA THR A 46 22.04 -13.66 -7.42
C THR A 46 22.66 -12.66 -8.39
N PRO A 47 23.96 -12.34 -8.31
CA PRO A 47 24.62 -11.47 -9.27
C PRO A 47 24.44 -11.95 -10.71
N LYS A 48 24.05 -11.02 -11.58
CA LYS A 48 23.86 -11.23 -13.03
C LYS A 48 24.44 -10.06 -13.80
N ASP A 49 24.63 -10.24 -15.10
CA ASP A 49 25.00 -9.15 -16.00
C ASP A 49 23.76 -8.29 -16.33
N VAL A 50 23.40 -7.43 -15.37
CA VAL A 50 22.28 -6.50 -15.46
C VAL A 50 22.71 -5.27 -16.25
N ARG A 51 21.96 -4.92 -17.29
CA ARG A 51 22.22 -3.75 -18.14
C ARG A 51 21.44 -2.51 -17.71
N GLN A 52 20.23 -2.71 -17.20
CA GLN A 52 19.35 -1.66 -16.72
C GLN A 52 18.33 -2.25 -15.75
N VAL A 53 17.97 -1.51 -14.72
CA VAL A 53 16.79 -1.79 -13.90
C VAL A 53 15.66 -0.84 -14.29
N THR A 54 14.46 -1.36 -14.50
CA THR A 54 13.27 -0.57 -14.84
C THR A 54 12.18 -0.81 -13.80
N TRP A 55 11.67 0.26 -13.19
CA TRP A 55 10.46 0.23 -12.40
C TRP A 55 9.25 0.51 -13.27
N GLN A 56 8.22 -0.31 -13.13
CA GLN A 56 6.94 -0.20 -13.82
C GLN A 56 5.79 -0.19 -12.84
N LYS A 57 4.81 0.69 -13.07
CA LYS A 57 3.51 0.65 -12.41
C LYS A 57 2.58 -0.22 -13.25
N LEU A 58 2.00 -1.25 -12.64
CA LEU A 58 1.00 -2.06 -13.32
C LEU A 58 -0.28 -1.24 -13.46
N THR A 59 -0.89 -1.28 -14.63
CA THR A 59 -2.17 -0.62 -14.90
C THR A 59 -3.11 -1.66 -15.52
N THR A 60 -4.38 -1.30 -15.71
CA THR A 60 -5.33 -2.16 -16.42
C THR A 60 -5.03 -2.26 -17.92
N GLY A 61 -4.23 -1.33 -18.45
CA GLY A 61 -3.78 -1.31 -19.84
C GLY A 61 -2.31 -1.73 -19.96
N ALA A 62 -1.51 -0.88 -20.58
CA ALA A 62 -0.07 -1.08 -20.66
C ALA A 62 0.60 -0.57 -19.39
N ASN A 63 1.51 -1.38 -18.83
CA ASN A 63 2.34 -0.97 -17.70
C ASN A 63 3.08 0.33 -18.02
N GLU A 64 3.08 1.24 -17.07
CA GLU A 64 3.74 2.54 -17.21
C GLU A 64 5.16 2.46 -16.67
N ASN A 65 6.14 2.92 -17.45
CA ASN A 65 7.51 3.02 -16.97
C ASN A 65 7.63 4.20 -15.99
N VAL A 66 7.96 3.88 -14.74
CA VAL A 66 8.08 4.85 -13.63
C VAL A 66 9.48 5.47 -13.63
N ALA A 67 10.50 4.62 -13.54
CA ALA A 67 11.88 5.04 -13.46
C ALA A 67 12.81 3.96 -14.03
N THR A 68 14.01 4.35 -14.44
CA THR A 68 15.06 3.45 -14.91
C THR A 68 16.39 3.83 -14.28
N TYR A 69 17.19 2.82 -13.94
CA TYR A 69 18.56 2.99 -13.51
C TYR A 69 19.49 2.18 -14.42
N SER A 70 20.57 2.81 -14.88
CA SER A 70 21.62 2.16 -15.66
C SER A 70 22.98 2.76 -15.29
N LYS A 71 24.06 2.27 -15.89
CA LYS A 71 25.39 2.89 -15.75
C LYS A 71 25.46 4.34 -16.24
N ARG A 72 24.44 4.82 -16.96
CA ARG A 72 24.32 6.24 -17.37
C ARG A 72 23.69 7.12 -16.28
N GLY A 73 23.24 6.54 -15.18
CA GLY A 73 22.57 7.21 -14.07
C GLY A 73 21.08 6.89 -13.97
N PRO A 74 20.42 7.46 -12.94
CA PRO A 74 18.99 7.36 -12.72
C PRO A 74 18.20 8.23 -13.71
N ASN A 75 17.01 7.77 -14.08
CA ASN A 75 16.06 8.52 -14.89
C ASN A 75 14.63 8.23 -14.44
N VAL A 76 13.94 9.24 -13.92
CA VAL A 76 12.52 9.18 -13.56
C VAL A 76 11.69 9.78 -14.69
N ASN A 77 10.65 9.06 -15.12
CA ASN A 77 9.77 9.50 -16.19
C ASN A 77 8.99 10.75 -15.75
N LEU A 78 8.70 11.64 -16.70
CA LEU A 78 8.17 12.99 -16.45
C LEU A 78 6.93 13.01 -15.55
N HIS A 79 6.00 12.07 -15.75
CA HIS A 79 4.77 11.96 -14.96
C HIS A 79 5.03 11.66 -13.47
N PHE A 80 6.15 11.02 -13.14
CA PHE A 80 6.51 10.62 -11.78
C PHE A 80 7.59 11.54 -11.16
N LYS A 81 8.08 12.56 -11.88
CA LYS A 81 9.10 13.47 -11.35
C LYS A 81 8.58 14.25 -10.15
N GLY A 82 9.41 14.38 -9.11
CA GLY A 82 9.06 15.00 -7.84
C GLY A 82 8.20 14.12 -6.93
N LYS A 83 7.64 13.03 -7.45
CA LYS A 83 6.86 12.04 -6.71
C LYS A 83 7.68 10.80 -6.39
N VAL A 84 8.52 10.36 -7.33
CA VAL A 84 9.34 9.15 -7.19
C VAL A 84 10.82 9.51 -7.18
N GLU A 85 11.54 8.91 -6.25
CA GLU A 85 12.98 9.03 -6.06
C GLU A 85 13.62 7.64 -5.96
N PHE A 86 14.90 7.52 -6.29
CA PHE A 86 15.65 6.30 -6.00
C PHE A 86 16.14 6.34 -4.56
N GLU A 87 15.88 5.28 -3.80
CA GLU A 87 16.50 5.05 -2.49
C GLU A 87 17.85 4.38 -2.68
N ASP A 88 17.89 3.34 -3.52
CA ASP A 88 19.12 2.66 -3.90
C ASP A 88 19.36 2.79 -5.41
N GLU A 89 20.56 3.22 -5.78
CA GLU A 89 20.99 3.37 -7.15
C GLU A 89 22.01 2.30 -7.53
N GLY A 90 21.52 1.10 -7.88
CA GLY A 90 22.38 -0.03 -8.20
C GLY A 90 21.80 -0.97 -9.23
N LEU A 91 22.68 -1.72 -9.89
CA LEU A 91 22.27 -2.80 -10.80
C LEU A 91 21.94 -4.10 -10.06
N GLN A 92 22.30 -4.20 -8.78
CA GLN A 92 21.99 -5.35 -7.91
C GLN A 92 20.88 -5.01 -6.89
N ASN A 93 20.90 -3.79 -6.33
CA ASN A 93 19.86 -3.25 -5.46
C ASN A 93 19.35 -1.94 -6.05
N CYS A 94 18.04 -1.83 -6.26
CA CYS A 94 17.42 -0.71 -6.96
C CYS A 94 16.02 -0.44 -6.37
N SER A 95 16.01 0.23 -5.24
CA SER A 95 14.81 0.57 -4.48
C SER A 95 14.34 1.98 -4.80
N ILE A 96 13.03 2.23 -4.69
CA ILE A 96 12.44 3.56 -4.92
C ILE A 96 11.62 4.02 -3.72
N ILE A 97 11.49 5.33 -3.57
CA ILE A 97 10.54 5.98 -2.66
C ILE A 97 9.44 6.63 -3.50
N ILE A 98 8.19 6.39 -3.13
CA ILE A 98 7.03 7.17 -3.59
C ILE A 98 6.69 8.15 -2.47
N ARG A 99 6.95 9.44 -2.70
CA ARG A 99 6.76 10.51 -1.72
C ARG A 99 5.29 10.87 -1.54
N GLY A 100 4.87 11.11 -0.30
CA GLY A 100 3.54 11.58 0.07
C GLY A 100 2.41 10.87 -0.66
N VAL A 101 2.26 9.56 -0.46
CA VAL A 101 1.38 8.68 -1.22
C VAL A 101 -0.06 9.18 -1.28
N SER A 102 -0.68 9.02 -2.44
CA SER A 102 -2.08 9.32 -2.70
C SER A 102 -2.80 8.03 -3.10
N ARG A 103 -4.13 8.02 -3.06
CA ARG A 103 -4.91 6.85 -3.52
C ARG A 103 -4.64 6.49 -4.99
N GLY A 104 -4.27 7.49 -5.81
CA GLY A 104 -3.87 7.27 -7.19
C GLY A 104 -2.56 6.49 -7.34
N ASP A 105 -1.73 6.41 -6.30
CA ASP A 105 -0.49 5.63 -6.27
C ASP A 105 -0.73 4.14 -5.94
N GLU A 106 -1.93 3.77 -5.48
CA GLU A 106 -2.27 2.37 -5.20
C GLU A 106 -2.19 1.52 -6.47
N SER A 107 -1.20 0.62 -6.51
CA SER A 107 -1.00 -0.35 -7.58
C SER A 107 0.08 -1.35 -7.19
N CYS A 108 0.24 -2.41 -8.00
CA CYS A 108 1.43 -3.22 -7.97
C CYS A 108 2.52 -2.61 -8.87
N TYR A 109 3.73 -2.55 -8.33
CA TYR A 109 4.92 -2.04 -8.98
C TYR A 109 5.87 -3.20 -9.23
N LYS A 110 6.42 -3.27 -10.44
CA LYS A 110 7.36 -4.29 -10.86
C LYS A 110 8.73 -3.66 -11.06
N CYS A 111 9.74 -4.20 -10.40
CA CYS A 111 11.13 -3.90 -10.71
C CYS A 111 11.66 -4.98 -11.66
N LEU A 112 12.23 -4.56 -12.79
CA LEU A 112 12.74 -5.44 -13.83
C LEU A 112 14.25 -5.24 -13.98
N PHE A 113 15.03 -6.24 -13.58
CA PHE A 113 16.45 -6.35 -13.92
C PHE A 113 16.58 -6.88 -15.34
N ASN A 114 16.93 -6.02 -16.30
CA ASN A 114 17.15 -6.40 -17.68
C ASN A 114 18.54 -7.02 -17.81
N THR A 115 18.60 -8.35 -17.80
CA THR A 115 19.87 -9.09 -17.81
C THR A 115 20.17 -9.69 -19.18
N PHE A 116 21.44 -9.94 -19.45
CA PHE A 116 21.90 -10.61 -20.66
C PHE A 116 22.83 -11.78 -20.29
N PRO A 117 22.70 -12.96 -20.92
CA PRO A 117 21.71 -13.36 -21.92
C PRO A 117 20.37 -13.84 -21.31
N ASP A 118 20.25 -13.90 -19.99
CA ASP A 118 19.15 -14.57 -19.28
C ASP A 118 17.78 -13.88 -19.45
N GLY A 119 17.73 -12.66 -20.00
CA GLY A 119 16.51 -11.89 -20.19
C GLY A 119 16.08 -11.14 -18.92
N PRO A 120 14.86 -10.56 -18.91
CA PRO A 120 14.39 -9.77 -17.78
C PRO A 120 14.01 -10.67 -16.59
N ILE A 121 14.52 -10.33 -15.41
CA ILE A 121 14.16 -10.92 -14.12
C ILE A 121 13.42 -9.86 -13.30
N SER A 122 12.31 -10.21 -12.65
CA SER A 122 11.50 -9.21 -11.95
C SER A 122 11.02 -9.60 -10.55
N GLY A 123 10.92 -8.60 -9.68
CA GLY A 123 10.16 -8.64 -8.43
C GLY A 123 8.89 -7.79 -8.55
N THR A 124 7.90 -8.01 -7.68
CA THR A 124 6.66 -7.22 -7.67
C THR A 124 6.23 -6.93 -6.24
N THR A 125 5.90 -5.68 -5.99
CA THR A 125 5.39 -5.16 -4.71
C THR A 125 4.07 -4.46 -4.94
N CYS A 126 3.06 -4.77 -4.15
CA CYS A 126 1.79 -4.06 -4.20
C CYS A 126 1.72 -2.99 -3.11
N LEU A 127 1.59 -1.73 -3.52
CA LEU A 127 1.36 -0.61 -2.62
C LEU A 127 -0.14 -0.53 -2.31
N GLN A 128 -0.49 -0.47 -1.02
CA GLN A 128 -1.83 -0.18 -0.51
C GLN A 128 -1.80 1.12 0.27
N VAL A 129 -2.80 1.97 0.06
CA VAL A 129 -2.88 3.26 0.74
C VAL A 129 -4.03 3.27 1.73
N ASN A 130 -3.70 3.43 3.01
CA ASN A 130 -4.68 3.54 4.08
C ASN A 130 -4.99 5.01 4.38
N VAL A 131 -6.20 5.27 4.86
CA VAL A 131 -6.62 6.61 5.33
C VAL A 131 -6.80 6.53 6.84
N THR A 132 -6.22 7.46 7.59
CA THR A 132 -6.46 7.56 9.04
C THR A 132 -7.57 8.54 9.35
N TRP A 133 -8.12 8.45 10.56
CA TRP A 133 -9.14 9.39 11.04
C TRP A 133 -8.60 10.82 11.16
N ASP A 134 -7.30 10.98 11.38
CA ASP A 134 -6.65 12.30 11.47
C ASP A 134 -6.54 12.98 10.10
N ASP A 135 -6.53 12.20 9.01
CA ASP A 135 -6.60 12.71 7.63
C ASP A 135 -8.05 13.07 7.20
N MET A 136 -9.03 12.72 8.04
CA MET A 136 -10.44 13.03 7.87
C MET A 136 -10.79 14.32 8.63
N MET A 137 -11.04 15.40 7.90
CA MET A 137 -11.47 16.67 8.49
C MET A 137 -12.99 16.72 8.55
N ILE A 138 -13.57 17.01 9.72
CA ILE A 138 -14.99 17.38 9.81
C ILE A 138 -15.09 18.85 9.40
N GLU A 139 -15.63 19.13 8.23
CA GLU A 139 -15.80 20.51 7.77
C GLU A 139 -17.02 21.18 8.42
N HIS A 140 -18.12 20.44 8.50
CA HIS A 140 -19.38 20.95 9.01
C HIS A 140 -20.11 19.85 9.78
N SER A 141 -20.67 20.19 10.93
CA SER A 141 -21.57 19.31 11.68
C SER A 141 -22.82 20.05 12.11
N THR A 142 -23.98 19.46 11.83
CA THR A 142 -25.28 19.95 12.28
C THR A 142 -25.91 18.92 13.21
N THR A 143 -26.38 19.37 14.36
CA THR A 143 -27.06 18.55 15.35
C THR A 143 -28.51 19.01 15.46
N VAL A 144 -29.46 18.10 15.25
CA VAL A 144 -30.90 18.36 15.36
C VAL A 144 -31.48 17.47 16.44
N ASP A 145 -32.12 18.09 17.42
CA ASP A 145 -32.76 17.39 18.53
C ASP A 145 -34.28 17.50 18.43
N VAL A 146 -34.97 16.36 18.53
CA VAL A 146 -36.44 16.29 18.52
C VAL A 146 -36.90 15.74 19.86
N THR A 147 -37.65 16.54 20.61
CA THR A 147 -38.32 16.10 21.83
C THR A 147 -39.69 15.52 21.48
N HIS A 148 -39.90 14.25 21.80
CA HIS A 148 -41.15 13.55 21.52
C HIS A 148 -42.14 13.68 22.68
N PRO A 149 -43.46 13.61 22.42
CA PRO A 149 -44.50 13.68 23.46
C PRO A 149 -44.41 12.55 24.50
N ASN A 150 -43.75 11.45 24.16
CA ASN A 150 -43.49 10.31 25.05
C ASN A 150 -42.30 10.54 26.02
N GLY A 151 -41.70 11.74 26.00
CA GLY A 151 -40.57 12.11 26.85
C GLY A 151 -39.19 11.67 26.33
N THR A 152 -39.11 11.07 25.14
CA THR A 152 -37.82 10.72 24.51
C THR A 152 -37.24 11.89 23.72
N ILE A 153 -35.91 11.97 23.64
CA ILE A 153 -35.19 12.92 22.79
C ILE A 153 -34.46 12.12 21.70
N THR A 154 -34.71 12.45 20.44
CA THR A 154 -33.93 11.93 19.31
C THR A 154 -32.90 12.96 18.89
N VAL A 155 -31.63 12.62 18.99
CA VAL A 155 -30.50 13.45 18.56
C VAL A 155 -30.02 12.94 17.20
N THR A 156 -30.04 13.78 16.17
CA THR A 156 -29.52 13.46 14.84
C THR A 156 -28.35 14.37 14.54
N THR A 157 -27.14 13.80 14.42
CA THR A 157 -25.93 14.54 14.03
C THR A 157 -25.60 14.21 12.58
N THR A 158 -25.56 15.23 11.72
CA THR A 158 -25.14 15.11 10.32
C THR A 158 -23.81 15.84 10.17
N ALA A 159 -22.75 15.12 9.77
CA ALA A 159 -21.43 15.70 9.57
C ALA A 159 -20.99 15.54 8.10
N THR A 160 -20.40 16.60 7.55
CA THR A 160 -19.69 16.59 6.27
C THR A 160 -18.21 16.44 6.55
N VAL A 161 -17.59 15.47 5.90
CA VAL A 161 -16.18 15.14 6.07
C VAL A 161 -15.45 15.42 4.77
N ALA A 162 -14.35 16.18 4.84
CA ALA A 162 -13.39 16.30 3.76
C ALA A 162 -12.16 15.46 4.06
N VAL A 163 -11.67 14.75 3.04
CA VAL A 163 -10.41 14.03 3.11
C VAL A 163 -9.43 14.78 2.22
N ALA A 164 -8.32 15.25 2.80
CA ALA A 164 -7.46 16.28 2.21
C ALA A 164 -6.78 15.90 0.87
N SER A 165 -6.90 14.65 0.39
CA SER A 165 -6.22 14.18 -0.84
C SER A 165 -7.07 13.23 -1.71
N LEU A 166 -8.40 13.39 -1.74
CA LEU A 166 -9.25 12.61 -2.64
C LEU A 166 -9.50 13.37 -3.95
N THR A 167 -8.69 13.13 -4.96
CA THR A 167 -9.07 13.43 -6.34
C THR A 167 -9.90 12.26 -6.88
N ASP A 168 -11.22 12.46 -6.95
CA ASP A 168 -12.22 11.64 -7.64
C ASP A 168 -12.07 10.11 -7.53
N LYS A 169 -12.71 9.54 -6.49
CA LYS A 169 -13.62 8.38 -6.60
C LYS A 169 -14.15 7.97 -5.22
N GLU A 170 -15.47 7.88 -5.16
CA GLU A 170 -16.34 7.24 -4.16
C GLU A 170 -15.71 7.01 -2.77
N VAL A 171 -16.05 7.91 -1.85
CA VAL A 171 -15.89 7.68 -0.42
C VAL A 171 -16.99 6.72 0.00
N SER A 172 -16.64 5.46 0.26
CA SER A 172 -17.55 4.56 0.96
C SER A 172 -17.50 4.92 2.44
N ILE A 173 -18.42 5.79 2.87
CA ILE A 173 -18.65 6.01 4.30
C ILE A 173 -19.38 4.75 4.79
N GLN A 174 -18.65 3.81 5.38
CA GLN A 174 -19.28 2.79 6.20
C GLN A 174 -19.93 3.53 7.38
N SER A 175 -21.26 3.62 7.38
CA SER A 175 -21.97 4.16 8.53
C SER A 175 -21.57 3.34 9.76
N LEU A 176 -21.01 4.01 10.77
CA LEU A 176 -20.77 3.41 12.07
C LEU A 176 -22.13 3.20 12.75
N SER A 177 -22.87 2.16 12.37
CA SER A 177 -23.88 1.57 13.24
C SER A 177 -23.18 0.70 14.28
N SER A 178 -22.29 1.29 15.09
CA SER A 178 -21.61 0.53 16.14
C SER A 178 -22.54 0.35 17.33
N SER A 179 -23.05 -0.86 17.50
CA SER A 179 -23.82 -1.31 18.67
C SER A 179 -22.99 -1.38 19.97
N ASP A 180 -21.68 -1.09 19.95
CA ASP A 180 -20.80 -1.26 21.11
C ASP A 180 -20.50 0.08 21.79
N LYS A 181 -21.46 0.52 22.62
CA LYS A 181 -21.42 1.75 23.46
C LYS A 181 -20.11 1.96 24.25
N ARG A 182 -19.33 0.89 24.49
CA ARG A 182 -18.12 0.92 25.33
C ARG A 182 -16.93 1.66 24.72
N ARG A 183 -16.86 1.81 23.39
CA ARG A 183 -15.74 2.50 22.73
C ARG A 183 -16.03 3.99 22.44
N ILE A 184 -17.31 4.37 22.48
CA ILE A 184 -17.79 5.74 22.21
C ILE A 184 -17.74 6.64 23.45
N GLN A 185 -17.93 6.06 24.64
CA GLN A 185 -17.94 6.78 25.92
C GLN A 185 -16.68 7.66 26.14
N PRO A 186 -15.44 7.14 25.95
CA PRO A 186 -14.24 7.94 26.21
C PRO A 186 -14.02 9.06 25.19
N ALA A 187 -14.41 8.83 23.93
CA ALA A 187 -14.29 9.81 22.85
C ALA A 187 -15.29 10.97 23.02
N GLN A 188 -16.53 10.66 23.43
CA GLN A 188 -17.54 11.66 23.75
C GLN A 188 -17.17 12.48 25.01
N GLU A 189 -16.58 11.85 26.04
CA GLU A 189 -16.13 12.54 27.26
C GLU A 189 -14.85 13.35 27.07
N ALA A 190 -13.98 13.01 26.12
CA ALA A 190 -12.86 13.86 25.70
C ALA A 190 -13.36 15.15 25.00
N VAL A 191 -14.37 15.02 24.14
CA VAL A 191 -15.02 16.16 23.48
C VAL A 191 -15.79 17.04 24.49
N LYS A 192 -16.49 16.43 25.46
CA LYS A 192 -17.19 17.14 26.54
C LYS A 192 -16.25 17.92 27.46
N ARG A 193 -15.04 17.40 27.72
CA ARG A 193 -14.02 18.09 28.54
C ARG A 193 -13.37 19.29 27.83
N ASN A 194 -13.25 19.25 26.51
CA ASN A 194 -12.71 20.37 25.74
C ASN A 194 -13.73 21.49 25.50
N LEU A 195 -15.03 21.18 25.52
CA LEU A 195 -16.12 22.16 25.36
C LEU A 195 -16.58 22.81 26.67
N SER A 196 -16.13 22.30 27.83
CA SER A 196 -16.49 22.83 29.15
C SER A 196 -15.46 23.80 29.74
N ASN A 197 -14.39 24.12 29.00
CA ASN A 197 -13.33 25.04 29.43
C ASN A 197 -13.36 26.39 28.69
N ASP A 198 -14.41 26.67 27.91
CA ASP A 198 -14.57 27.92 27.16
C ASP A 198 -15.86 28.69 27.56
N TYR A 199 -16.35 28.48 28.79
CA TYR A 199 -17.37 29.31 29.44
C TYR A 199 -17.22 29.31 30.96
#